data_AF-M3B5N5-F1
#
_entry.id   AF-M3B5N5-F1
#
_cell.length_a   1.000
_cell.length_b   1.000
_cell.length_c   1.000
_cell.angle_alpha   90.00
_cell.angle_beta   90.00
_cell.angle_gamma   90.00
#
_symmetry.space_group_name_H-M   'P 1'
#
loop_
_entity.id
_entity.type
_entity.pdbx_description
1 polymer ?
#
loop_
_entity_poly.entity_id
_entity_poly.type
_entity_poly.pdbx_seq_one_letter_code
_entity_poly.pdbx_strand_id
1 'polypeptide(L)'
;MHQHEQLNTSPSRIEIIYTKKAGSPIKAHLGFRSNGTTWGELKTISKGERANSTWNMSYPCDRKYVGLIKVDGQGTFETPPATC
;
A
#
# COMPACT_ATOMS: atom_id res chain seq x y z
N MET A 1 -40.23 4.32 19.72
CA MET A 1 -39.89 4.24 18.28
C MET A 1 -38.38 4.07 18.19
N HIS A 2 -37.91 3.00 17.53
CA HIS A 2 -36.51 2.64 17.44
C HIS A 2 -35.82 3.35 16.28
N GLN A 3 -34.59 3.81 16.49
CA GLN A 3 -33.56 3.79 15.45
C GLN A 3 -32.22 3.53 16.12
N HIS A 4 -31.62 2.38 15.78
CA HIS A 4 -30.23 2.05 16.07
C HIS A 4 -29.39 2.60 14.91
N GLU A 5 -28.65 3.67 15.13
CA GLU A 5 -27.58 4.08 14.21
C GLU A 5 -26.31 3.31 14.62
N GLN A 6 -26.01 2.23 13.92
CA GLN A 6 -24.68 1.60 14.03
C GLN A 6 -23.74 2.27 13.05
N LEU A 7 -22.91 3.17 13.55
CA LEU A 7 -21.77 3.71 12.82
C LEU A 7 -20.70 2.61 12.73
N ASN A 8 -20.76 1.77 11.70
CA ASN A 8 -19.76 0.72 11.48
C ASN A 8 -18.49 1.33 10.86
N THR A 9 -17.74 2.11 11.63
CA THR A 9 -16.46 2.70 11.19
C THR A 9 -15.30 1.82 11.62
N SER A 10 -15.18 0.65 11.01
CA SER A 10 -13.84 0.03 10.95
C SER A 10 -12.97 0.95 10.09
N PRO A 11 -11.77 1.37 10.53
CA PRO A 11 -10.91 2.21 9.71
C PRO A 11 -10.64 1.48 8.41
N SER A 12 -11.01 2.07 7.28
CA SER A 12 -10.58 1.55 5.99
C SER A 12 -9.05 1.53 6.00
N ARG A 13 -8.42 0.45 5.50
CA ARG A 13 -6.95 0.40 5.40
C ARG A 13 -6.49 0.23 3.96
N ILE A 14 -5.39 0.88 3.61
CA ILE A 14 -4.62 0.58 2.41
C ILE A 14 -3.46 -0.30 2.85
N GLU A 15 -3.32 -1.47 2.20
CA GLU A 15 -2.21 -2.39 2.44
C GLU A 15 -1.48 -2.64 1.12
N ILE A 16 -0.19 -2.33 1.09
CA ILE A 16 0.68 -2.58 -0.06
C ILE A 16 1.62 -3.70 0.30
N ILE A 17 1.59 -4.78 -0.48
CA ILE A 17 2.38 -5.99 -0.25
C ILE A 17 3.31 -6.21 -1.43
N TYR A 18 4.57 -6.52 -1.12
CA TYR A 18 5.56 -6.96 -2.09
C TYR A 18 6.19 -8.28 -1.63
N THR A 19 6.26 -9.26 -2.54
CA THR A 19 6.92 -10.54 -2.29
C THR A 19 8.10 -10.70 -3.23
N LYS A 20 9.30 -10.81 -2.68
CA LYS A 20 10.51 -10.98 -3.48
C LYS A 20 10.78 -12.46 -3.74
N LYS A 21 10.48 -12.93 -4.95
CA LYS A 21 10.62 -14.36 -5.28
C LYS A 21 12.07 -14.83 -5.46
N ALA A 22 12.94 -13.97 -5.99
CA ALA A 22 14.32 -14.32 -6.35
C ALA A 22 15.26 -13.10 -6.38
N GLY A 23 16.56 -13.37 -6.58
CA GLY A 23 17.62 -12.36 -6.74
C GLY A 23 18.21 -11.83 -5.42
N SER A 24 19.18 -10.92 -5.54
CA SER A 24 19.84 -10.26 -4.41
C SER A 24 18.88 -9.35 -3.63
N PRO A 25 19.09 -9.16 -2.31
CA PRO A 25 18.29 -8.23 -1.51
C PRO A 25 18.20 -6.84 -2.14
N ILE A 26 17.06 -6.18 -1.97
CA ILE A 26 16.83 -4.80 -2.43
C ILE A 26 16.55 -3.89 -1.24
N LYS A 27 16.84 -2.60 -1.38
CA LYS A 27 16.33 -1.56 -0.49
C LYS A 27 15.19 -0.84 -1.21
N ALA A 28 14.02 -0.78 -0.60
CA ALA A 28 12.85 -0.20 -1.25
C ALA A 28 11.88 0.46 -0.27
N HIS A 29 11.19 1.50 -0.75
CA HIS A 29 10.00 2.06 -0.09
C HIS A 29 8.75 1.44 -0.72
N LEU A 30 7.81 1.00 0.11
CA LEU A 30 6.46 0.67 -0.33
C LEU A 30 5.55 1.88 -0.12
N GLY A 31 4.68 2.17 -1.08
CA GLY A 31 3.84 3.35 -1.06
C GLY A 31 2.58 3.18 -1.88
N PHE A 32 1.75 4.22 -1.91
CA PHE A 32 0.59 4.29 -2.79
C PHE A 32 0.45 5.69 -3.40
N ARG A 33 -0.23 5.78 -4.54
CA ARG A 33 -0.64 7.02 -5.19
C ARG A 33 -2.16 7.10 -5.25
N SER A 34 -2.70 8.25 -4.89
CA SER A 34 -4.10 8.62 -5.14
C SER A 34 -4.15 10.04 -5.73
N ASN A 35 -4.12 11.07 -4.89
CA ASN A 35 -3.98 12.47 -5.29
C ASN A 35 -2.53 12.98 -5.22
N GLY A 36 -1.68 12.22 -4.55
CA GLY A 36 -0.25 12.40 -4.41
C GLY A 36 0.37 11.07 -4.01
N THR A 37 1.69 11.04 -3.84
CA THR A 37 2.40 9.81 -3.47
C THR A 37 2.71 9.79 -1.98
N THR A 38 2.29 8.74 -1.30
CA THR A 38 2.64 8.47 0.09
C THR A 38 3.61 7.30 0.15
N TRP A 39 4.79 7.53 0.73
CA TRP A 39 5.81 6.51 0.94
C TRP A 39 5.86 6.08 2.40
N GLY A 40 6.06 4.77 2.62
CA GLY A 40 6.44 4.24 3.91
C GLY A 40 7.96 4.28 4.13
N GLU A 41 8.39 3.66 5.21
CA GLU A 41 9.81 3.55 5.56
C GLU A 41 10.62 2.75 4.53
N LEU A 42 11.93 2.99 4.49
CA LEU A 42 12.86 2.21 3.69
C LEU A 42 13.00 0.81 4.30
N LYS A 43 12.81 -0.23 3.48
CA LYS A 43 12.92 -1.62 3.89
C LYS A 43 14.01 -2.33 3.09
N THR A 44 14.79 -3.18 3.76
CA THR A 44 15.61 -4.17 3.07
C THR A 44 14.77 -5.42 2.87
N ILE A 45 14.55 -5.84 1.63
CA ILE A 45 13.69 -6.98 1.28
C ILE A 45 14.56 -8.08 0.69
N SER A 46 14.67 -9.19 1.41
CA SER A 46 15.48 -10.34 1.05
C SER A 46 14.71 -11.34 0.20
N LYS A 47 15.43 -12.28 -0.42
CA LYS A 47 14.81 -13.37 -1.19
C LYS A 47 13.85 -14.18 -0.31
N GLY A 48 12.65 -14.43 -0.80
CA GLY A 48 11.58 -15.15 -0.10
C GLY A 48 10.80 -14.29 0.88
N GLU A 49 11.19 -13.04 1.09
CA GLU A 49 10.56 -12.17 2.06
C GLU A 49 9.29 -11.50 1.49
N ARG A 50 8.31 -11.34 2.37
CA ARG A 50 7.10 -10.55 2.14
C ARG A 50 7.19 -9.25 2.96
N ALA A 51 7.36 -8.13 2.28
CA ALA A 51 7.29 -6.81 2.88
C ALA A 51 5.88 -6.22 2.69
N ASN A 52 5.39 -5.51 3.69
CA ASN A 52 4.13 -4.77 3.59
C ASN A 52 4.25 -3.37 4.21
N SER A 53 3.39 -2.44 3.78
CA SER A 53 3.15 -1.17 4.45
C SER A 53 1.64 -0.93 4.51
N THR A 54 1.17 -0.41 5.63
CA THR A 54 -0.25 -0.26 5.92
C THR A 54 -0.55 1.15 6.40
N TRP A 55 -1.65 1.72 5.90
CA TRP A 55 -2.15 3.02 6.32
C TRP A 55 -3.62 2.89 6.72
N ASN A 56 -3.93 3.24 7.97
CA ASN A 56 -5.31 3.34 8.45
C ASN A 56 -5.84 4.72 8.04
N MET A 57 -6.78 4.77 7.11
CA MET A 57 -7.36 6.02 6.61
C MET A 57 -8.74 5.81 6.01
N SER A 58 -9.63 6.77 6.15
CA SER A 58 -10.84 6.79 5.32
C SER A 58 -10.45 7.07 3.87
N TYR A 59 -10.64 6.10 2.98
CA TYR A 59 -10.44 6.29 1.54
C TYR A 59 -11.77 6.15 0.78
N PRO A 60 -12.17 7.17 0.01
CA PRO A 60 -13.41 7.11 -0.77
C PRO A 60 -13.27 6.15 -1.97
N CYS A 61 -14.31 5.35 -2.23
CA CYS A 61 -14.34 4.31 -3.28
C CYS A 61 -14.27 4.88 -4.71
N ASP A 62 -14.68 6.13 -4.86
CA ASP A 62 -14.63 6.92 -6.09
C ASP A 62 -13.21 7.36 -6.47
N ARG A 63 -12.19 7.08 -5.64
CA ARG A 63 -10.78 7.36 -5.96
C ARG A 63 -10.04 6.11 -6.41
N LYS A 64 -9.17 6.31 -7.40
CA LYS A 64 -8.21 5.28 -7.85
C LYS A 64 -7.00 5.26 -6.93
N TYR A 65 -6.63 4.07 -6.48
CA TYR A 65 -5.43 3.84 -5.68
C TYR A 65 -4.46 2.97 -6.45
N VAL A 66 -3.21 3.42 -6.55
CA VAL A 66 -2.14 2.69 -7.23
C VAL A 66 -1.09 2.32 -6.19
N GLY A 67 -0.83 1.04 -5.99
CA GLY A 67 0.30 0.58 -5.17
C GLY A 67 1.63 0.82 -5.86
N LEU A 68 2.65 1.21 -5.09
CA LEU A 68 3.98 1.58 -5.57
C LEU A 68 5.08 0.85 -4.79
N ILE A 69 6.19 0.59 -5.49
CA ILE A 69 7.47 0.24 -4.88
C ILE A 69 8.59 1.06 -5.51
N LYS A 70 9.32 1.84 -4.70
CA LYS A 70 10.53 2.55 -5.12
C LYS A 70 11.75 1.77 -4.68
N VAL A 71 12.46 1.17 -5.62
CA VAL A 71 13.66 0.38 -5.39
C VAL A 71 14.89 1.25 -5.62
N ASP A 72 15.78 1.29 -4.63
CA ASP A 72 17.04 2.04 -4.71
C ASP A 72 17.89 1.53 -5.89
N GLY A 73 18.34 2.46 -6.74
CA GLY A 73 19.11 2.15 -7.95
C GLY A 73 18.35 1.51 -9.12
N GLN A 74 17.04 1.20 -8.99
CA GLN A 74 16.25 0.59 -10.08
C GLN A 74 15.01 1.40 -10.47
N GLY A 75 14.59 2.37 -9.65
CA GLY A 75 13.46 3.26 -9.94
C GLY A 75 12.17 2.83 -9.25
N THR A 76 11.04 3.33 -9.76
CA THR A 76 9.71 3.11 -9.18
C THR A 76 8.86 2.22 -10.08
N PHE A 77 8.20 1.24 -9.47
CA PHE A 77 7.26 0.34 -10.15
C PHE A 77 5.87 0.50 -9.55
N GLU A 78 4.86 0.30 -10.38
CA GLU A 78 3.46 0.54 -10.05
C GLU A 78 2.64 -0.73 -10.28
N THR A 79 1.63 -0.93 -9.44
CA THR A 79 0.61 -1.95 -9.65
C THR A 79 -0.54 -1.41 -10.51
N PRO A 80 -1.37 -2.27 -11.12
CA PRO A 80 -2.63 -1.82 -11.70
C PRO A 80 -3.48 -1.07 -10.65
N PRO A 81 -4.23 -0.02 -11.05
CA PRO A 81 -5.06 0.72 -10.11
C PRO A 81 -6.15 -0.17 -9.52
N ALA A 82 -6.30 -0.12 -8.21
CA ALA A 82 -7.42 -0.70 -7.48
C ALA A 82 -8.55 0.34 -7.37
N THR A 83 -9.77 -0.13 -7.58
CA THR A 83 -11.01 0.53 -7.15
C THR A 83 -11.55 -0.25 -5.95
N CYS A 84 -12.20 0.44 -5.02
CA CYS A 84 -12.84 -0.20 -3.88
C CYS A 84 -14.06 -1.01 -4.28
#